data_AF-A0A944UP54-F1
#
_entry.id   AF-A0A944UP54-F1
#
_cell.length_a   1.000
_cell.length_b   1.000
_cell.length_c   1.000
_cell.angle_alpha   90.00
_cell.angle_beta   90.00
_cell.angle_gamma   90.00
#
_symmetry.space_group_name_H-M   'P 1'
#
loop_
_entity.id
_entity.type
_entity.pdbx_description
1 polymer ?
#
loop_
_entity_poly.entity_id
_entity_poly.type
_entity_poly.pdbx_seq_one_letter_code
_entity_poly.pdbx_strand_id
1 'polypeptide(L)'
;MTPVRWCFQCGIEYADGVSDCVECGVELVDEVPSPEAGPTLQDQLAYELHEWAGESRRILDQLLTVSGIAHTWQGATLVVSEVDEVAVDLAVEEAESTGLPKLDPDGEQLAYEMAGWGADEQTAFSELLGRLAVAHEFDAQGDLVVMAADEDTVEAAIDAFQGAADDRPELEGLDANSLLTDLFVACDRLRRDARDNSGVENLVDLAPVLGGHRPPFGIDPGLWNSLGERSAELAALLADGGVEHDDLRARAGELAETLRQIT
;
A
#
# COMPACT_ATOMS: atom_id res chain seq x y z
N MET A 1 -9.05 -25.98 -26.94
CA MET A 1 -7.86 -25.16 -27.24
C MET A 1 -7.47 -24.56 -25.92
N THR A 2 -6.26 -24.82 -25.45
CA THR A 2 -5.72 -24.18 -24.26
C THR A 2 -5.57 -22.68 -24.58
N PRO A 3 -5.92 -21.75 -23.67
CA PRO A 3 -5.60 -20.35 -23.87
C PRO A 3 -4.09 -20.22 -24.11
N VAL A 4 -3.71 -19.39 -25.07
CA VAL A 4 -2.31 -19.06 -25.35
C VAL A 4 -2.17 -17.57 -25.19
N ARG A 5 -1.05 -17.14 -24.61
CA ARG A 5 -0.74 -15.73 -24.40
C ARG A 5 0.53 -15.37 -25.14
N TRP A 6 0.67 -14.11 -25.51
CA TRP A 6 1.79 -13.62 -26.31
C TRP A 6 2.46 -12.41 -25.65
N CYS A 7 3.77 -12.31 -25.80
CA CYS A 7 4.48 -11.10 -25.47
C CYS A 7 4.42 -10.14 -26.65
N PHE A 8 3.84 -8.96 -26.48
CA PHE A 8 3.76 -7.96 -27.56
C PHE A 8 5.14 -7.45 -28.01
N GLN A 9 6.08 -7.34 -27.06
CA GLN A 9 7.42 -6.82 -27.30
C GLN A 9 8.38 -7.84 -27.93
N CYS A 10 8.23 -9.13 -27.61
CA CYS A 10 9.11 -10.20 -28.07
C CYS A 10 8.49 -11.10 -29.15
N GLY A 11 7.17 -11.03 -29.35
CA GLY A 11 6.44 -11.93 -30.25
C GLY A 11 6.42 -13.40 -29.81
N ILE A 12 6.80 -13.70 -28.56
CA ILE A 12 6.90 -15.08 -28.04
C ILE A 12 5.53 -15.55 -27.57
N GLU A 13 5.16 -16.78 -27.96
CA GLU A 13 3.97 -17.50 -27.50
C GLU A 13 4.26 -18.28 -26.21
N TYR A 14 3.34 -18.17 -25.25
CA TYR A 14 3.36 -18.84 -23.96
C TYR A 14 2.09 -19.67 -23.77
N ALA A 15 2.24 -20.78 -23.04
CA ALA A 15 1.14 -21.60 -22.57
C ALA A 15 0.40 -20.91 -21.40
N ASP A 16 -0.85 -21.32 -21.19
CA ASP A 16 -1.71 -20.87 -20.07
C ASP A 16 -1.01 -21.02 -18.70
N GLY A 17 -1.19 -20.01 -17.84
CA GLY A 17 -0.62 -19.95 -16.49
C GLY A 17 0.70 -19.16 -16.37
N VAL A 18 1.23 -18.63 -17.47
CA VAL A 18 2.31 -17.64 -17.45
C VAL A 18 1.68 -16.25 -17.58
N SER A 19 1.97 -15.35 -16.63
CA SER A 19 1.50 -13.97 -16.63
C SER A 19 2.47 -13.02 -17.35
N ASP A 20 3.77 -13.29 -17.25
CA ASP A 20 4.83 -12.38 -17.68
C ASP A 20 5.82 -13.03 -18.65
N CYS A 21 6.30 -12.27 -19.62
CA CYS A 21 7.32 -12.73 -20.56
C CYS A 21 8.64 -13.01 -19.84
N VAL A 22 9.19 -14.22 -19.99
CA VAL A 22 10.44 -14.60 -19.32
C VAL A 22 11.68 -13.86 -19.86
N GLU A 23 11.59 -13.31 -21.07
CA GLU A 23 12.70 -12.61 -21.71
C GLU A 23 12.73 -11.10 -21.38
N CYS A 24 11.58 -10.46 -21.19
CA CYS A 24 11.50 -9.01 -21.02
C CYS A 24 10.64 -8.53 -19.84
N GLY A 25 10.00 -9.43 -19.11
CA GLY A 25 9.26 -9.14 -17.87
C GLY A 25 7.96 -8.35 -18.06
N VAL A 26 7.43 -8.25 -19.28
CA VAL A 26 6.15 -7.55 -19.53
C VAL A 26 4.97 -8.53 -19.48
N GLU A 27 3.81 -8.02 -19.05
CA GLU A 27 2.58 -8.79 -18.99
C GLU A 27 2.16 -9.29 -20.39
N LEU A 28 1.72 -10.54 -20.44
CA LEU A 28 1.34 -11.23 -21.67
C LEU A 28 -0.11 -10.93 -22.08
N VAL A 29 -0.34 -10.80 -23.40
CA VAL A 29 -1.65 -10.53 -23.98
C VAL A 29 -2.32 -11.77 -24.56
N ASP A 30 -3.65 -11.77 -24.59
CA ASP A 30 -4.44 -12.87 -25.16
C ASP A 30 -4.59 -12.78 -26.70
N GLU A 31 -4.08 -11.72 -27.34
CA GLU A 31 -4.23 -11.45 -28.78
C GLU A 31 -2.86 -11.48 -29.49
N VAL A 32 -2.78 -12.10 -30.67
CA VAL A 32 -1.50 -12.30 -31.36
C VAL A 32 -0.97 -10.91 -31.71
N PRO A 33 0.21 -10.50 -31.21
CA PRO A 33 0.81 -9.26 -31.69
C PRO A 33 0.99 -9.41 -33.20
N SER A 34 0.41 -8.46 -33.93
CA SER A 34 0.43 -8.48 -35.39
C SER A 34 1.89 -8.59 -35.84
N PRO A 35 2.24 -9.44 -36.82
CA PRO A 35 3.58 -9.46 -37.39
C PRO A 35 3.74 -8.15 -38.17
N GLU A 36 4.09 -7.07 -37.48
CA GLU A 36 4.11 -5.74 -38.05
C GLU A 36 5.25 -5.64 -39.06
N ALA A 37 4.92 -5.13 -40.24
CA ALA A 37 5.90 -4.69 -41.20
C ALA A 37 6.60 -3.47 -40.60
N GLY A 38 7.71 -3.70 -39.89
CA GLY A 38 8.56 -2.63 -39.40
C GLY A 38 8.91 -1.63 -40.51
N PRO A 39 9.28 -0.38 -40.15
CA PRO A 39 9.47 0.71 -41.09
C PRO A 39 10.42 0.31 -42.25
N THR A 40 10.01 0.58 -43.49
CA THR A 40 10.77 0.16 -44.68
C THR A 40 12.05 0.99 -44.85
N LEU A 41 13.17 0.46 -44.33
CA LEU A 41 14.62 0.68 -44.63
C LEU A 41 15.21 2.07 -44.95
N GLN A 42 14.45 3.14 -45.14
CA GLN A 42 15.01 4.48 -45.34
C GLN A 42 14.72 5.32 -44.10
N ASP A 43 15.82 5.55 -43.36
CA ASP A 43 15.96 6.35 -42.16
C ASP A 43 15.04 5.91 -41.00
N GLN A 44 15.62 5.09 -40.11
CA GLN A 44 14.98 4.56 -38.91
C GLN A 44 15.57 5.22 -37.67
N LEU A 45 14.73 5.49 -36.67
CA LEU A 45 15.12 5.98 -35.35
C LEU A 45 14.88 4.90 -34.30
N ALA A 46 15.73 4.90 -33.27
CA ALA A 46 15.64 3.98 -32.14
C ALA A 46 15.49 4.78 -30.84
N TYR A 47 14.42 4.48 -30.09
CA TYR A 47 14.15 5.03 -28.77
C TYR A 47 14.51 3.98 -27.72
N GLU A 48 15.48 4.30 -26.86
CA GLU A 48 15.98 3.38 -25.82
C GLU A 48 15.17 3.51 -24.53
N LEU A 49 14.10 2.72 -24.38
CA LEU A 49 13.13 2.84 -23.28
C LEU A 49 13.34 1.80 -22.17
N HIS A 50 14.59 1.41 -21.93
CA HIS A 50 14.96 0.40 -20.93
C HIS A 50 14.69 0.84 -19.48
N GLU A 51 14.64 2.16 -19.23
CA GLU A 51 14.32 2.74 -17.91
C GLU A 51 12.80 2.83 -17.68
N TRP A 52 11.99 2.62 -18.72
CA TRP A 52 10.54 2.68 -18.61
C TRP A 52 9.96 1.36 -18.07
N ALA A 53 8.94 1.49 -17.21
CA ALA A 53 8.11 0.36 -16.81
C ALA A 53 7.45 -0.32 -18.02
N GLY A 54 7.21 -1.63 -17.92
CA GLY A 54 6.58 -2.41 -18.99
C GLY A 54 5.19 -1.89 -19.36
N GLU A 55 4.45 -1.40 -18.38
CA GLU A 55 3.13 -0.78 -18.56
C GLU A 55 3.21 0.51 -19.38
N SER A 56 4.15 1.40 -19.08
CA SER A 56 4.34 2.65 -19.84
C SER A 56 4.73 2.37 -21.30
N ARG A 57 5.58 1.35 -21.53
CA ARG A 57 5.91 0.90 -22.90
C ARG A 57 4.71 0.29 -23.63
N ARG A 58 3.83 -0.42 -22.91
CA ARG A 58 2.57 -0.95 -23.45
C ARG A 58 1.59 0.16 -23.82
N ILE A 59 1.48 1.19 -23.00
CA ILE A 59 0.65 2.38 -23.31
C ILE A 59 1.18 3.03 -24.59
N LEU A 60 2.49 3.22 -24.70
CA LEU A 60 3.13 3.75 -25.91
C LEU A 60 2.85 2.89 -27.15
N ASP A 61 3.02 1.58 -27.07
CA ASP A 61 2.71 0.62 -28.15
C ASP A 61 1.26 0.76 -28.66
N GLN A 62 0.31 0.90 -27.73
CA GLN A 62 -1.09 1.09 -28.07
C GLN A 62 -1.36 2.44 -28.74
N LEU A 63 -0.72 3.52 -28.28
CA LEU A 63 -0.84 4.85 -28.89
C LEU A 63 -0.29 4.88 -30.33
N LEU A 64 0.86 4.24 -30.56
CA LEU A 64 1.46 4.12 -31.89
C LEU A 64 0.58 3.31 -32.84
N THR A 65 0.03 2.19 -32.35
CA THR A 65 -0.89 1.33 -33.09
C THR A 65 -2.16 2.08 -33.50
N VAL A 66 -2.79 2.79 -32.55
CA VAL A 66 -4.01 3.58 -32.81
C VAL A 66 -3.74 4.71 -33.80
N SER A 67 -2.55 5.30 -33.75
CA SER A 67 -2.10 6.36 -34.67
C SER A 67 -1.69 5.83 -36.04
N GLY A 68 -1.65 4.50 -36.23
CA GLY A 68 -1.25 3.87 -37.48
C GLY A 68 0.24 4.03 -37.81
N ILE A 69 1.08 4.26 -36.79
CA ILE A 69 2.52 4.46 -36.94
C ILE A 69 3.18 3.08 -37.05
N ALA A 70 3.91 2.84 -38.13
CA ALA A 70 4.64 1.59 -38.30
C ALA A 70 5.84 1.54 -37.36
N HIS A 71 5.86 0.55 -36.46
CA HIS A 71 6.90 0.41 -35.46
C HIS A 71 7.29 -1.05 -35.22
N THR A 72 8.38 -1.26 -34.51
CA THR A 72 8.76 -2.60 -34.03
C THR A 72 9.55 -2.47 -32.74
N TRP A 73 9.34 -3.42 -31.84
CA TRP A 73 10.13 -3.53 -30.61
C TRP A 73 11.30 -4.50 -30.78
N GLN A 74 12.45 -4.15 -30.19
CA GLN A 74 13.62 -5.00 -30.07
C GLN A 74 14.04 -5.02 -28.60
N GLY A 75 13.38 -5.85 -27.80
CA GLY A 75 13.47 -5.68 -26.34
C GLY A 75 12.85 -4.33 -25.95
N ALA A 76 13.48 -3.58 -25.05
CA ALA A 76 12.97 -2.28 -24.60
C ALA A 76 13.25 -1.13 -25.58
N THR A 77 13.81 -1.42 -26.76
CA THR A 77 14.10 -0.43 -27.79
C THR A 77 12.97 -0.40 -28.81
N LEU A 78 12.35 0.77 -28.99
CA LEU A 78 11.33 1.02 -30.00
C LEU A 78 12.01 1.53 -31.28
N VAL A 79 11.70 0.90 -32.42
CA VAL A 79 12.23 1.30 -33.74
C VAL A 79 11.10 1.80 -34.63
N VAL A 80 11.26 3.00 -35.16
CA VAL A 80 10.27 3.72 -35.98
C VAL A 80 10.94 4.34 -37.22
N SER A 81 10.15 4.86 -38.16
CA SER A 81 10.70 5.65 -39.27
C SER A 81 11.00 7.09 -38.80
N GLU A 82 12.09 7.68 -39.28
CA GLU A 82 12.45 9.08 -39.03
C GLU A 82 11.34 10.05 -39.50
N VAL A 83 10.56 9.68 -40.52
CA VAL A 83 9.45 10.54 -40.99
C VAL A 83 8.33 10.68 -39.96
N ASP A 84 8.21 9.70 -39.05
CA ASP A 84 7.20 9.66 -38.00
C ASP A 84 7.72 10.18 -36.65
N GLU A 85 8.99 10.64 -36.56
CA GLU A 85 9.65 11.11 -35.33
C GLU A 85 8.76 12.05 -34.52
N VAL A 86 8.21 13.09 -35.16
CA VAL A 86 7.37 14.09 -34.48
C VAL A 86 6.08 13.48 -33.89
N ALA A 87 5.50 12.49 -34.58
CA ALA A 87 4.31 11.82 -34.09
C ALA A 87 4.65 10.81 -32.97
N VAL A 88 5.81 10.17 -33.06
CA VAL A 88 6.33 9.27 -32.04
C VAL A 88 6.71 10.04 -30.78
N ASP A 89 7.37 11.19 -30.89
CA ASP A 89 7.70 12.06 -29.77
C ASP A 89 6.42 12.49 -29.02
N LEU A 90 5.37 12.86 -29.75
CA LEU A 90 4.09 13.19 -29.15
C LEU A 90 3.46 11.98 -28.43
N ALA A 91 3.53 10.79 -29.02
CA ALA A 91 3.04 9.56 -28.41
C ALA A 91 3.87 9.16 -27.17
N VAL A 92 5.18 9.42 -27.16
CA VAL A 92 6.07 9.23 -26.01
C VAL A 92 5.65 10.18 -24.90
N GLU A 93 5.52 11.49 -25.17
CA GLU A 93 5.04 12.46 -24.17
C GLU A 93 3.65 12.09 -23.63
N GLU A 94 2.73 11.63 -24.49
CA GLU A 94 1.40 11.18 -24.08
C GLU A 94 1.45 9.91 -23.22
N ALA A 95 2.31 8.95 -23.56
CA ALA A 95 2.52 7.74 -22.76
C ALA A 95 3.13 8.05 -21.39
N GLU A 96 4.07 9.00 -21.31
CA GLU A 96 4.63 9.48 -20.04
C GLU A 96 3.59 10.18 -19.18
N SER A 97 2.70 10.96 -19.80
CA SER A 97 1.60 11.68 -19.12
C SER A 97 0.50 10.73 -18.64
N THR A 98 0.24 9.66 -19.39
CA THR A 98 -0.77 8.65 -19.06
C THR A 98 -0.28 7.67 -17.99
N GLY A 99 1.04 7.57 -17.77
CA GLY A 99 1.68 6.58 -16.93
C GLY A 99 1.50 6.71 -15.41
N LEU A 100 0.96 7.83 -14.91
CA LEU A 100 0.39 8.09 -13.57
C LEU A 100 0.31 9.63 -13.40
N PRO A 101 -0.68 10.19 -12.70
CA PRO A 101 -0.70 11.62 -12.40
C PRO A 101 0.54 11.98 -11.55
N LYS A 102 1.32 12.99 -11.97
CA LYS A 102 2.49 13.48 -11.23
C LYS A 102 2.09 14.61 -10.28
N LEU A 103 2.81 14.73 -9.16
CA LEU A 103 2.65 15.88 -8.27
C LEU A 103 3.05 17.16 -9.00
N ASP A 104 2.23 18.21 -8.85
CA ASP A 104 2.62 19.56 -9.27
C ASP A 104 3.55 20.14 -8.20
N PRO A 105 4.84 20.41 -8.51
CA PRO A 105 5.79 20.95 -7.54
C PRO A 105 5.45 22.38 -7.09
N ASP A 106 4.64 23.11 -7.87
CA ASP A 106 4.22 24.47 -7.54
C ASP A 106 2.85 24.50 -6.82
N GLY A 107 2.17 23.35 -6.72
CA GLY A 107 0.90 23.19 -6.02
C GLY A 107 1.06 22.92 -4.52
N GLU A 108 -0.04 23.10 -3.77
CA GLU A 108 -0.07 22.76 -2.34
C GLU A 108 -0.10 21.24 -2.19
N GLN A 109 0.82 20.70 -1.41
CA GLN A 109 1.00 19.26 -1.17
C GLN A 109 0.79 18.94 0.31
N LEU A 110 0.26 17.75 0.58
CA LEU A 110 0.08 17.20 1.91
C LEU A 110 0.91 15.92 2.05
N ALA A 111 1.45 15.70 3.24
CA ALA A 111 2.20 14.50 3.58
C ALA A 111 1.45 13.71 4.65
N TYR A 112 1.23 12.42 4.39
CA TYR A 112 0.65 11.46 5.32
C TYR A 112 1.75 10.56 5.86
N GLU A 113 1.83 10.46 7.18
CA GLU A 113 2.77 9.57 7.84
C GLU A 113 2.39 8.12 7.56
N MET A 114 3.29 7.37 6.92
CA MET A 114 3.09 5.94 6.60
C MET A 114 3.93 5.03 7.49
N ALA A 115 4.37 5.55 8.64
CA ALA A 115 5.17 4.81 9.60
C ALA A 115 4.43 3.54 10.05
N GLY A 116 5.10 2.39 9.93
CA GLY A 116 4.53 1.09 10.29
C GLY A 116 3.92 0.30 9.13
N TRP A 117 3.77 0.88 7.94
CA TRP A 117 3.33 0.15 6.75
C TRP A 117 4.51 -0.62 6.14
N GLY A 118 4.30 -1.91 5.85
CA GLY A 118 5.25 -2.72 5.12
C GLY A 118 5.33 -2.36 3.63
N ALA A 119 6.39 -2.79 2.95
CA ALA A 119 6.58 -2.54 1.52
C ALA A 119 5.42 -3.08 0.66
N ASP A 120 4.86 -4.23 1.03
CA ASP A 120 3.72 -4.84 0.35
C ASP A 120 2.45 -3.98 0.52
N GLU A 121 2.23 -3.40 1.71
CA GLU A 121 1.10 -2.51 2.00
C GLU A 121 1.22 -1.19 1.24
N GLN A 122 2.42 -0.59 1.23
CA GLN A 122 2.70 0.62 0.45
C GLN A 122 2.47 0.39 -1.05
N THR A 123 2.91 -0.77 -1.57
CA THR A 123 2.70 -1.14 -2.98
C THR A 123 1.22 -1.28 -3.30
N ALA A 124 0.47 -2.04 -2.49
CA ALA A 124 -0.96 -2.23 -2.71
C ALA A 124 -1.77 -0.92 -2.58
N PHE A 125 -1.31 0.01 -1.74
CA PHE A 125 -1.92 1.33 -1.61
C PHE A 125 -1.62 2.25 -2.78
N SER A 126 -0.38 2.25 -3.28
CA SER A 126 -0.03 2.93 -4.53
C SER A 126 -0.89 2.46 -5.71
N GLU A 127 -1.16 1.16 -5.82
CA GLU A 127 -2.06 0.64 -6.85
C GLU A 127 -3.51 1.14 -6.68
N LEU A 128 -3.97 1.30 -5.43
CA LEU A 128 -5.28 1.88 -5.14
C LEU A 128 -5.34 3.36 -5.56
N LEU A 129 -4.33 4.16 -5.21
CA LEU A 129 -4.24 5.57 -5.60
C LEU A 129 -4.15 5.74 -7.11
N GLY A 130 -3.40 4.88 -7.80
CA GLY A 130 -3.36 4.83 -9.27
C GLY A 130 -4.74 4.57 -9.88
N ARG A 131 -5.51 3.62 -9.33
CA ARG A 131 -6.90 3.35 -9.76
C ARG A 131 -7.85 4.52 -9.49
N LEU A 132 -7.58 5.33 -8.48
CA LEU A 132 -8.33 6.55 -8.15
C LEU A 132 -7.85 7.79 -8.92
N ALA A 133 -6.80 7.64 -9.75
CA ALA A 133 -6.16 8.73 -10.47
C ALA A 133 -5.64 9.86 -9.57
N VAL A 134 -5.12 9.50 -8.39
CA VAL A 134 -4.50 10.44 -7.44
C VAL A 134 -3.00 10.55 -7.70
N ALA A 135 -2.51 11.77 -7.87
CA ALA A 135 -1.09 12.06 -7.96
C ALA A 135 -0.42 11.82 -6.61
N HIS A 136 0.62 10.97 -6.57
CA HIS A 136 1.30 10.65 -5.32
C HIS A 136 2.77 10.29 -5.50
N GLU A 137 3.57 10.55 -4.47
CA GLU A 137 4.97 10.13 -4.37
C GLU A 137 5.28 9.72 -2.92
N PHE A 138 6.34 8.94 -2.71
CA PHE A 138 6.89 8.71 -1.37
C PHE A 138 8.15 9.53 -1.19
N ASP A 139 8.22 10.29 -0.10
CA ASP A 139 9.39 11.09 0.20
C ASP A 139 10.54 10.25 0.79
N ALA A 140 11.65 10.90 1.13
CA ALA A 140 12.82 10.21 1.69
C ALA A 140 12.60 9.65 3.11
N GLN A 141 11.54 10.06 3.81
CA GLN A 141 11.13 9.55 5.11
C GLN A 141 10.19 8.33 4.96
N GLY A 142 9.67 8.11 3.76
CA GLY A 142 8.67 7.10 3.47
C GLY A 142 7.24 7.60 3.69
N ASP A 143 7.05 8.91 3.79
CA ASP A 143 5.72 9.52 3.91
C ASP A 143 5.08 9.65 2.52
N LEU A 144 3.77 9.46 2.47
CA LEU A 144 2.99 9.59 1.25
C LEU A 144 2.68 11.06 1.00
N VAL A 145 3.19 11.60 -0.10
CA VAL A 145 2.95 12.97 -0.53
C VAL A 145 1.89 12.98 -1.64
N VAL A 146 0.86 13.81 -1.48
CA VAL A 146 -0.27 13.97 -2.41
C VAL A 146 -0.59 15.45 -2.61
N MET A 147 -1.41 15.76 -3.62
CA MET A 147 -1.94 17.12 -3.79
C MET A 147 -2.98 17.43 -2.70
N ALA A 148 -2.95 18.64 -2.14
CA ALA A 148 -3.97 19.07 -1.17
C ALA A 148 -5.40 19.06 -1.73
N ALA A 149 -5.55 19.20 -3.05
CA ALA A 149 -6.84 19.09 -3.73
C ALA A 149 -7.44 17.66 -3.66
N ASP A 150 -6.60 16.64 -3.44
CA ASP A 150 -7.00 15.23 -3.38
C ASP A 150 -7.14 14.72 -1.93
N GLU A 151 -6.99 15.59 -0.92
CA GLU A 151 -7.07 15.27 0.52
C GLU A 151 -8.26 14.36 0.86
N ASP A 152 -9.48 14.80 0.54
CA ASP A 152 -10.71 14.05 0.81
C ASP A 152 -10.72 12.65 0.16
N THR A 153 -10.10 12.51 -1.02
CA THR A 153 -10.04 11.23 -1.75
C THR A 153 -9.02 10.30 -1.10
N VAL A 154 -7.88 10.85 -0.68
CA VAL A 154 -6.79 10.11 -0.04
C VAL A 154 -7.20 9.64 1.34
N GLU A 155 -7.84 10.50 2.15
CA GLU A 155 -8.36 10.11 3.46
C GLU A 155 -9.37 8.96 3.34
N ALA A 156 -10.33 9.07 2.42
CA ALA A 156 -11.28 7.99 2.17
C ALA A 156 -10.61 6.69 1.69
N ALA A 157 -9.52 6.80 0.91
CA ALA A 157 -8.75 5.65 0.48
C ALA A 157 -7.98 4.99 1.62
N ILE A 158 -7.35 5.77 2.50
CA ILE A 158 -6.65 5.28 3.71
C ILE A 158 -7.64 4.53 4.60
N ASP A 159 -8.79 5.14 4.89
CA ASP A 159 -9.83 4.54 5.73
C ASP A 159 -10.33 3.22 5.13
N ALA A 160 -10.61 3.19 3.83
CA ALA A 160 -11.05 1.98 3.14
C ALA A 160 -9.98 0.89 3.15
N PHE A 161 -8.70 1.26 2.96
CA PHE A 161 -7.59 0.32 2.91
C PHE A 161 -7.32 -0.30 4.29
N GLN A 162 -7.26 0.52 5.35
CA GLN A 162 -7.09 0.05 6.72
C GLN A 162 -8.32 -0.74 7.21
N GLY A 163 -9.52 -0.27 6.87
CA GLY A 163 -10.77 -0.95 7.20
C GLY A 163 -10.95 -2.29 6.48
N ALA A 164 -10.31 -2.48 5.32
CA ALA A 164 -10.27 -3.77 4.62
C ALA A 164 -9.19 -4.71 5.18
N ALA A 165 -8.13 -4.17 5.80
CA ALA A 165 -7.01 -4.96 6.32
C ALA A 165 -7.28 -5.58 7.70
N ASP A 166 -8.13 -4.96 8.51
CA ASP A 166 -8.51 -5.45 9.83
C ASP A 166 -9.93 -6.01 9.80
N ASP A 167 -10.16 -7.29 10.07
CA ASP A 167 -11.51 -7.91 10.06
C ASP A 167 -12.25 -7.80 11.40
N ARG A 168 -11.64 -7.23 12.45
CA ARG A 168 -12.25 -7.17 13.79
C ARG A 168 -13.51 -6.29 13.81
N PRO A 169 -14.45 -6.45 14.76
CA PRO A 169 -15.54 -5.50 14.94
C PRO A 169 -15.06 -4.12 15.46
N GLU A 170 -15.81 -3.07 15.17
CA GLU A 170 -15.62 -1.73 15.76
C GLU A 170 -16.28 -1.64 17.15
N LEU A 171 -15.76 -0.75 18.01
CA LEU A 171 -16.41 -0.39 19.27
C LEU A 171 -17.44 0.72 19.03
N GLU A 172 -18.66 0.56 19.55
CA GLU A 172 -19.74 1.52 19.31
C GLU A 172 -19.67 2.73 20.26
N GLY A 173 -19.85 3.93 19.69
CA GLY A 173 -20.07 5.16 20.46
C GLY A 173 -18.94 5.50 21.44
N LEU A 174 -19.26 5.52 22.74
CA LEU A 174 -18.30 5.88 23.82
C LEU A 174 -17.63 4.66 24.45
N ASP A 175 -17.89 3.45 23.95
CA ASP A 175 -17.41 2.20 24.56
C ASP A 175 -15.88 2.14 24.55
N ALA A 176 -15.22 2.70 23.54
CA ALA A 176 -13.76 2.81 23.49
C ALA A 176 -13.20 3.66 24.66
N ASN A 177 -13.85 4.79 24.98
CA ASN A 177 -13.40 5.66 26.08
C ASN A 177 -13.58 5.00 27.45
N SER A 178 -14.70 4.30 27.63
CA SER A 178 -14.95 3.50 28.83
C SER A 178 -13.92 2.37 28.97
N LEU A 179 -13.68 1.62 27.89
CA LEU A 179 -12.69 0.54 27.83
C LEU A 179 -11.29 1.03 28.24
N LEU A 180 -10.81 2.12 27.62
CA LEU A 180 -9.49 2.68 27.92
C LEU A 180 -9.39 3.21 29.36
N THR A 181 -10.44 3.86 29.85
CA THR A 181 -10.51 4.36 31.23
C THR A 181 -10.47 3.22 32.24
N ASP A 182 -11.27 2.18 32.03
CA ASP A 182 -11.36 1.04 32.93
C ASP A 182 -10.07 0.22 32.91
N LEU A 183 -9.43 0.09 31.74
CA LEU A 183 -8.12 -0.55 31.59
C LEU A 183 -7.03 0.25 32.31
N PHE A 184 -7.05 1.58 32.22
CA PHE A 184 -6.14 2.44 32.99
C PHE A 184 -6.32 2.23 34.49
N VAL A 185 -7.56 2.20 34.98
CA VAL A 185 -7.86 1.97 36.40
C VAL A 185 -7.38 0.59 36.86
N ALA A 186 -7.58 -0.45 36.05
CA ALA A 186 -7.08 -1.80 36.33
C ALA A 186 -5.55 -1.81 36.43
N CYS A 187 -4.84 -1.22 35.45
CA CYS A 187 -3.38 -1.13 35.44
C CYS A 187 -2.84 -0.28 36.60
N ASP A 188 -3.50 0.83 36.97
CA ASP A 188 -3.09 1.69 38.08
C ASP A 188 -3.23 0.99 39.44
N ARG A 189 -4.25 0.14 39.61
CA ARG A 189 -4.38 -0.75 40.78
C ARG A 189 -3.27 -1.79 40.80
N LEU A 190 -3.05 -2.50 39.70
CA LEU A 190 -2.03 -3.55 39.58
C LEU A 190 -0.60 -3.03 39.78
N ARG A 191 -0.29 -1.82 39.30
CA ARG A 191 0.98 -1.14 39.60
C ARG A 191 1.18 -0.96 41.10
N ARG A 192 0.13 -0.61 41.85
CA ARG A 192 0.21 -0.41 43.30
C ARG A 192 0.27 -1.74 44.04
N ASP A 193 -0.52 -2.72 43.63
CA ASP A 193 -0.59 -4.06 44.19
C ASP A 193 -0.90 -5.10 43.09
N ALA A 194 0.09 -5.94 42.76
CA ALA A 194 -0.04 -6.98 41.74
C ALA A 194 -1.09 -8.06 42.08
N ARG A 195 -1.56 -8.11 43.34
CA ARG A 195 -2.59 -9.06 43.79
C ARG A 195 -3.95 -8.40 44.00
N ASP A 196 -4.16 -7.17 43.52
CA ASP A 196 -5.47 -6.52 43.59
C ASP A 196 -6.48 -7.32 42.76
N ASN A 197 -7.37 -8.07 43.41
CA ASN A 197 -8.32 -8.96 42.75
C ASN A 197 -9.16 -8.25 41.69
N SER A 198 -9.61 -7.03 41.98
CA SER A 198 -10.41 -6.25 41.01
C SER A 198 -9.58 -5.79 39.82
N GLY A 199 -8.33 -5.40 40.04
CA GLY A 199 -7.40 -5.08 38.96
C GLY A 199 -7.13 -6.28 38.06
N VAL A 200 -6.94 -7.47 38.65
CA VAL A 200 -6.75 -8.72 37.91
C VAL A 200 -8.00 -9.08 37.11
N GLU A 201 -9.18 -9.13 37.77
CA GLU A 201 -10.46 -9.46 37.13
C GLU A 201 -10.76 -8.52 35.96
N ASN A 202 -10.67 -7.21 36.18
CA ASN A 202 -10.91 -6.22 35.13
C ASN A 202 -9.92 -6.35 33.98
N LEU A 203 -8.62 -6.56 34.23
CA LEU A 203 -7.65 -6.72 33.15
C LEU A 203 -7.94 -7.98 32.31
N VAL A 204 -8.28 -9.09 32.96
CA VAL A 204 -8.63 -10.35 32.28
C VAL A 204 -9.86 -10.19 31.40
N ASP A 205 -10.84 -9.39 31.83
CA ASP A 205 -12.07 -9.14 31.06
C ASP A 205 -11.85 -8.14 29.92
N LEU A 206 -11.06 -7.08 30.14
CA LEU A 206 -10.88 -5.97 29.20
C LEU A 206 -9.84 -6.27 28.10
N ALA A 207 -8.77 -7.03 28.41
CA ALA A 207 -7.71 -7.29 27.44
C ALA A 207 -8.19 -8.02 26.16
N PRO A 208 -9.06 -9.05 26.24
CA PRO A 208 -9.63 -9.69 25.06
C PRO A 208 -10.54 -8.75 24.25
N VAL A 209 -11.26 -7.85 24.92
CA VAL A 209 -12.11 -6.85 24.24
C VAL A 209 -11.23 -5.88 23.46
N LEU A 210 -10.16 -5.36 24.07
CA LEU A 210 -9.22 -4.46 23.40
C LEU A 210 -8.57 -5.10 22.17
N GLY A 211 -7.98 -6.29 22.31
CA GLY A 211 -7.33 -6.97 21.18
C GLY A 211 -8.30 -7.48 20.12
N GLY A 212 -9.56 -7.73 20.49
CA GLY A 212 -10.61 -8.26 19.62
C GLY A 212 -11.37 -7.22 18.81
N HIS A 213 -11.13 -5.92 19.00
CA HIS A 213 -11.78 -4.85 18.25
C HIS A 213 -10.76 -3.99 17.50
N ARG A 214 -11.23 -3.32 16.44
CA ARG A 214 -10.45 -2.34 15.69
C ARG A 214 -10.13 -1.10 16.53
N PRO A 215 -9.04 -0.38 16.23
CA PRO A 215 -8.79 0.94 16.82
C PRO A 215 -9.96 1.89 16.55
N PRO A 216 -10.38 2.69 17.54
CA PRO A 216 -11.36 3.75 17.32
C PRO A 216 -10.73 4.90 16.51
N PHE A 217 -11.59 5.71 15.87
CA PHE A 217 -11.18 6.85 15.08
C PHE A 217 -10.21 7.79 15.83
N GLY A 218 -9.12 8.18 15.17
CA GLY A 218 -8.10 9.07 15.70
C GLY A 218 -7.08 8.41 16.63
N ILE A 219 -7.13 7.09 16.83
CA ILE A 219 -6.08 6.33 17.52
C ILE A 219 -5.25 5.57 16.50
N ASP A 220 -3.92 5.70 16.60
CA ASP A 220 -2.96 4.95 15.81
C ASP A 220 -3.17 3.42 15.94
N PRO A 221 -3.35 2.68 14.82
CA PRO A 221 -3.53 1.23 14.85
C PRO A 221 -2.36 0.47 15.49
N GLY A 222 -1.13 0.93 15.30
CA GLY A 222 0.06 0.31 15.87
C GLY A 222 0.05 0.37 17.40
N LEU A 223 -0.25 1.55 17.95
CA LEU A 223 -0.42 1.78 19.37
C LEU A 223 -1.57 0.95 19.96
N TRP A 224 -2.71 0.89 19.28
CA TRP A 224 -3.87 0.11 19.72
C TRP A 224 -3.54 -1.39 19.81
N ASN A 225 -2.91 -1.94 18.77
CA ASN A 225 -2.49 -3.34 18.75
C ASN A 225 -1.45 -3.64 19.83
N SER A 226 -0.45 -2.76 20.00
CA SER A 226 0.56 -2.86 21.05
C SER A 226 -0.07 -2.86 22.45
N LEU A 227 -1.06 -2.00 22.70
CA LEU A 227 -1.83 -2.00 23.96
C LEU A 227 -2.55 -3.33 24.17
N GLY A 228 -3.25 -3.83 23.15
CA GLY A 228 -3.94 -5.12 23.18
C GLY A 228 -3.00 -6.28 23.54
N GLU A 229 -1.86 -6.38 22.85
CA GLU A 229 -0.85 -7.42 23.07
C GLU A 229 -0.25 -7.37 24.48
N ARG A 230 0.17 -6.18 24.92
CA ARG A 230 0.78 -5.99 26.25
C ARG A 230 -0.22 -6.24 27.38
N SER A 231 -1.48 -5.84 27.20
CA SER A 231 -2.55 -6.13 28.16
C SER A 231 -2.85 -7.64 28.24
N ALA A 232 -2.91 -8.33 27.10
CA ALA A 232 -3.10 -9.78 27.06
C ALA A 232 -1.92 -10.54 27.67
N GLU A 233 -0.69 -10.10 27.41
CA GLU A 233 0.52 -10.67 28.02
C GLU A 233 0.48 -10.52 29.55
N LEU A 234 0.19 -9.32 30.06
CA LEU A 234 0.10 -9.10 31.51
C LEU A 234 -0.99 -9.97 32.15
N ALA A 235 -2.17 -10.10 31.52
CA ALA A 235 -3.24 -10.97 31.98
C ALA A 235 -2.79 -12.44 32.04
N ALA A 236 -2.05 -12.91 31.03
CA ALA A 236 -1.51 -14.27 30.99
C ALA A 236 -0.48 -14.52 32.11
N LEU A 237 0.42 -13.57 32.36
CA LEU A 237 1.43 -13.67 33.43
C LEU A 237 0.78 -13.71 34.82
N LEU A 238 -0.27 -12.91 35.03
CA LEU A 238 -1.05 -12.93 36.28
C LEU A 238 -1.77 -14.26 36.49
N ALA A 239 -2.28 -14.88 35.42
CA ALA A 239 -2.94 -16.18 35.48
C ALA A 239 -1.97 -17.34 35.73
N ASP A 240 -0.76 -17.28 35.14
CA ASP A 240 0.30 -18.28 35.37
C ASP A 240 0.84 -18.23 36.82
N GLY A 241 1.01 -17.02 37.36
CA GLY A 241 1.46 -16.81 38.74
C GLY A 241 2.93 -17.16 38.99
N GLY A 242 3.72 -17.47 37.95
CA GLY A 242 5.14 -17.77 38.02
C GLY A 242 6.07 -16.55 37.97
N VAL A 243 5.52 -15.35 37.78
CA VAL A 243 6.29 -14.09 37.67
C VAL A 243 6.34 -13.35 39.01
N GLU A 244 7.49 -12.76 39.31
CA GLU A 244 7.69 -11.93 40.50
C GLU A 244 6.77 -10.70 40.50
N HIS A 245 6.23 -10.35 41.67
CA HIS A 245 5.26 -9.25 41.75
C HIS A 245 5.82 -7.91 41.32
N ASP A 246 7.11 -7.65 41.55
CA ASP A 246 7.71 -6.38 41.15
C ASP A 246 7.78 -6.23 39.63
N ASP A 247 7.99 -7.32 38.88
CA ASP A 247 7.95 -7.33 37.42
C ASP A 247 6.52 -7.10 36.90
N LEU A 248 5.52 -7.72 37.54
CA LEU A 248 4.11 -7.50 37.22
C LEU A 248 3.69 -6.05 37.46
N ARG A 249 4.14 -5.44 38.56
CA ARG A 249 3.88 -4.02 38.88
C ARG A 249 4.56 -3.08 37.91
N ALA A 250 5.77 -3.40 37.47
CA ALA A 250 6.50 -2.62 36.47
C ALA A 250 5.74 -2.62 35.13
N ARG A 251 5.37 -3.79 34.62
CA ARG A 251 4.60 -3.95 33.37
C ARG A 251 3.24 -3.25 33.43
N ALA A 252 2.50 -3.42 34.53
CA ALA A 252 1.24 -2.70 34.76
C ALA A 252 1.45 -1.17 34.80
N GLY A 253 2.58 -0.73 35.36
CA GLY A 253 2.93 0.68 35.40
C GLY A 253 3.26 1.27 34.04
N GLU A 254 4.00 0.55 33.21
CA GLU A 254 4.29 0.98 31.83
C GLU A 254 3.00 1.09 31.00
N LEU A 255 2.09 0.13 31.13
CA LEU A 255 0.77 0.19 30.48
C LEU A 255 -0.04 1.40 30.97
N ALA A 256 -0.10 1.64 32.28
CA ALA A 256 -0.82 2.77 32.84
C ALA A 256 -0.28 4.13 32.37
N GLU A 257 1.05 4.26 32.20
CA GLU A 257 1.64 5.50 31.67
C GLU A 257 1.37 5.68 30.18
N THR A 258 1.36 4.60 29.37
CA THR A 258 0.92 4.67 27.97
C THR A 258 -0.55 5.10 27.88
N LEU A 259 -1.43 4.48 28.67
CA LEU A 259 -2.86 4.78 28.68
C LEU A 259 -3.14 6.24 29.10
N ARG A 260 -2.41 6.76 30.08
CA ARG A 260 -2.54 8.18 30.51
C ARG A 260 -2.24 9.19 29.39
N GLN A 261 -1.43 8.83 28.41
CA GLN A 261 -1.11 9.74 27.30
C GLN A 261 -2.26 9.85 26.29
N ILE A 262 -3.15 8.86 26.26
CA ILE A 262 -4.24 8.76 25.29
C ILE A 262 -5.65 8.96 25.90
N THR A 263 -5.78 8.89 27.23
CA THR A 263 -7.02 9.17 27.98
C THR A 263 -6.95 10.50 28.72
#